data_AF-A0A7Y8F272-F1
#
_entry.id   AF-A0A7Y8F272-F1
#
_cell.length_a   1.000
_cell.length_b   1.000
_cell.length_c   1.000
_cell.angle_alpha   90.00
_cell.angle_beta   90.00
_cell.angle_gamma   90.00
#
_symmetry.space_group_name_H-M   'P 1'
#
loop_
_entity.id
_entity.type
_entity.pdbx_description
1 polymer ?
#
loop_
_entity_poly.entity_id
_entity_poly.type
_entity_poly.pdbx_seq_one_letter_code
_entity_poly.pdbx_strand_id
1 'polypeptide(L)'
;MSLRDIVAALGGDLHHGGGRANVPAPGHSPADRSVSLLLDGDRLVIHGFGSADWRAVRAHLQGLNLIDARGRLAGVTGTTAGAAPVAPSRPPPRARIAVAHSLWAEAIPLVEGDLGYRHFRHRGLCLRSAPHDLRRHPAAPVSVFRQAGPTCPALIAAIRTPAGAISAVEIVYLDPDGRAARRLRLPRKTVGSAPSGVAVRLSPTAAEMVVGEGVATTLSAMARFDLPGWALLSAGNLANWSAPEGVRRILIAGDRGLAGEAAAARLGSRLRAMGTTVEIRLPPAPFGDWNEVLAADREGKEGRRRAPARWG
;
A
#
# COMPACT_ATOMS: atom_id res chain seq x y z
N MET A 1 15.24 25.26 18.62
CA MET A 1 14.05 24.39 18.67
C MET A 1 14.37 23.03 18.05
N SER A 2 13.70 21.95 18.47
CA SER A 2 13.91 20.56 18.09
C SER A 2 12.57 19.83 17.84
N LEU A 3 12.60 18.60 17.30
CA LEU A 3 11.37 17.78 17.20
C LEU A 3 10.76 17.45 18.56
N ARG A 4 11.55 17.47 19.64
CA ARG A 4 11.02 17.28 21.00
C ARG A 4 10.08 18.42 21.40
N ASP A 5 10.35 19.64 20.95
CA ASP A 5 9.50 20.80 21.23
C ASP A 5 8.17 20.70 20.48
N ILE A 6 8.21 20.18 19.24
CA ILE A 6 6.99 19.90 18.46
C ILE A 6 6.15 18.80 19.13
N VAL A 7 6.78 17.71 19.59
CA VAL A 7 6.08 16.63 20.30
C VAL A 7 5.54 17.11 21.65
N ALA A 8 6.24 18.00 22.36
CA ALA A 8 5.73 18.61 23.58
C ALA A 8 4.50 19.50 23.31
N ALA A 9 4.47 20.21 22.19
CA ALA A 9 3.36 21.09 21.82
C ALA A 9 2.13 20.36 21.30
N LEU A 10 2.31 19.28 20.52
CA LEU A 10 1.23 18.58 19.83
C LEU A 10 0.86 17.23 20.44
N GLY A 11 1.68 16.70 21.34
CA GLY A 11 1.70 15.28 21.65
C GLY A 11 2.34 14.47 20.51
N GLY A 12 2.68 13.22 20.78
CA GLY A 12 3.35 12.37 19.80
C GLY A 12 4.41 11.47 20.39
N ASP A 13 5.09 10.75 19.51
CA ASP A 13 6.19 9.86 19.89
C ASP A 13 7.47 10.30 19.18
N LEU A 14 8.55 10.44 19.95
CA LEU A 14 9.89 10.67 19.40
C LEU A 14 10.58 9.36 19.05
N HIS A 15 11.33 9.39 17.96
CA HIS A 15 12.06 8.25 17.46
C HIS A 15 13.47 8.66 17.05
N HIS A 16 14.35 7.66 16.95
CA HIS A 16 15.69 7.82 16.39
C HIS A 16 16.50 8.97 17.03
N GLY A 17 16.54 9.00 18.37
CA GLY A 17 17.30 10.02 19.11
C GLY A 17 16.76 11.45 18.96
N GLY A 18 15.52 11.64 18.49
CA GLY A 18 14.92 12.96 18.25
C GLY A 18 15.06 13.47 16.82
N GLY A 19 15.60 12.65 15.90
CA GLY A 19 15.63 12.96 14.46
C GLY A 19 14.30 12.69 13.73
N ARG A 20 13.37 11.98 14.37
CA ARG A 20 12.04 11.69 13.81
C ARG A 20 10.95 11.75 14.88
N ALA A 21 9.75 12.16 14.51
CA ALA A 21 8.58 12.15 15.38
C ALA A 21 7.35 11.65 14.63
N ASN A 22 6.43 10.99 15.32
CA ASN A 22 5.06 10.82 14.82
C ASN A 22 4.12 11.66 15.70
N VAL A 23 3.32 12.51 15.07
CA VAL A 23 2.43 13.48 15.71
C VAL A 23 1.01 13.31 15.16
N PRO A 24 -0.02 13.81 15.86
CA PRO A 24 -1.38 13.83 15.34
C PRO A 24 -1.49 14.75 14.12
N ALA A 25 -2.40 14.41 13.20
CA ALA A 25 -2.81 15.34 12.16
C ALA A 25 -3.62 16.51 12.75
N PRO A 26 -3.59 17.70 12.14
CA PRO A 26 -4.40 18.84 12.59
C PRO A 26 -5.88 18.46 12.67
N GLY A 27 -6.52 18.72 13.82
CA GLY A 27 -7.93 18.40 14.07
C GLY A 27 -8.20 16.94 14.45
N HIS A 28 -7.17 16.10 14.59
CA HIS A 28 -7.30 14.73 15.07
C HIS A 28 -7.02 14.62 16.58
N SER A 29 -7.40 13.48 17.17
CA SER A 29 -7.19 13.23 18.61
C SER A 29 -5.70 13.22 19.00
N PRO A 30 -5.34 13.54 20.27
CA PRO A 30 -3.95 13.50 20.74
C PRO A 30 -3.26 12.12 20.66
N ALA A 31 -4.03 11.04 20.53
CA ALA A 31 -3.52 9.67 20.36
C ALA A 31 -3.14 9.34 18.89
N ASP A 32 -3.49 10.21 17.93
CA ASP A 32 -3.19 10.01 16.53
C ASP A 32 -1.67 10.12 16.24
N ARG A 33 -1.19 9.29 15.31
CA ARG A 33 0.22 9.20 14.86
C ARG A 33 0.33 9.18 13.34
N SER A 34 -0.71 9.70 12.66
CA SER A 34 -0.84 9.71 11.21
C SER A 34 0.17 10.63 10.51
N VAL A 35 0.83 11.56 11.21
CA VAL A 35 1.85 12.44 10.63
C VAL A 35 3.24 12.05 11.12
N SER A 36 4.13 11.69 10.19
CA SER A 36 5.56 11.50 10.45
C SER A 36 6.33 12.75 10.08
N LEU A 37 7.07 13.28 11.04
CA LEU A 37 8.02 14.37 10.90
C LEU A 37 9.45 13.82 10.91
N LEU A 38 10.28 14.27 9.98
CA LEU A 38 11.70 13.96 9.92
C LEU A 38 12.47 15.28 9.87
N LEU A 39 13.49 15.42 10.73
CA LEU A 39 14.36 16.58 10.71
C LEU A 39 15.59 16.28 9.84
N ASP A 40 15.77 17.08 8.79
CA ASP A 40 16.90 17.02 7.87
C ASP A 40 17.66 18.35 7.93
N GLY A 41 18.73 18.39 8.73
CA GLY A 41 19.40 19.63 9.12
C GLY A 41 18.48 20.53 9.95
N ASP A 42 18.22 21.74 9.48
CA ASP A 42 17.25 22.68 10.08
C ASP A 42 15.84 22.55 9.49
N ARG A 43 15.66 21.70 8.46
CA ARG A 43 14.43 21.60 7.67
C ARG A 43 13.56 20.43 8.11
N LEU A 44 12.27 20.69 8.24
CA LEU A 44 11.27 19.70 8.59
C LEU A 44 10.67 19.07 7.32
N VAL A 45 10.82 17.75 7.19
CA VAL A 45 10.16 16.93 6.17
C VAL A 45 8.91 16.30 6.77
N ILE A 46 7.76 16.54 6.13
CA ILE A 46 6.44 16.13 6.62
C ILE A 46 5.89 15.02 5.72
N HIS A 47 5.53 13.90 6.33
CA HIS A 47 4.85 12.78 5.65
C HIS A 47 3.54 12.47 6.35
N GLY A 48 2.42 12.64 5.66
CA GLY A 48 1.12 12.13 6.10
C GLY A 48 0.96 10.66 5.73
N PHE A 49 0.50 9.85 6.67
CA PHE A 49 -0.08 8.53 6.45
C PHE A 49 -1.61 8.68 6.50
N GLY A 50 -2.33 8.26 5.46
CA GLY A 50 -3.79 8.38 5.39
C GLY A 50 -4.27 9.71 4.77
N SER A 51 -5.38 10.26 5.28
CA SER A 51 -6.06 11.48 4.76
C SER A 51 -5.36 12.80 5.10
N ALA A 52 -4.23 12.76 5.82
CA ALA A 52 -3.51 13.96 6.24
C ALA A 52 -2.75 14.59 5.05
N ASP A 53 -3.26 15.71 4.54
CA ASP A 53 -2.56 16.53 3.56
C ASP A 53 -1.35 17.20 4.23
N TRP A 54 -0.14 16.88 3.76
CA TRP A 54 1.10 17.47 4.27
C TRP A 54 1.11 19.00 4.19
N ARG A 55 0.32 19.61 3.29
CA ARG A 55 0.14 21.07 3.22
C ARG A 55 -0.64 21.62 4.42
N ALA A 56 -1.71 20.94 4.82
CA ALA A 56 -2.49 21.32 6.00
C ALA A 56 -1.66 21.18 7.29
N VAL A 57 -0.88 20.10 7.39
CA VAL A 57 0.08 19.90 8.49
C VAL A 57 1.12 21.03 8.52
N ARG A 58 1.68 21.39 7.37
CA ARG A 58 2.66 22.48 7.27
C ARG A 58 2.07 23.82 7.69
N ALA A 59 0.87 24.14 7.21
CA ALA A 59 0.17 25.38 7.59
C ALA A 59 -0.14 25.44 9.09
N HIS A 60 -0.54 24.31 9.68
CA HIS A 60 -0.79 24.20 11.11
C HIS A 60 0.48 24.44 11.94
N LEU A 61 1.60 23.80 11.58
CA LEU A 61 2.89 23.99 12.26
C LEU A 61 3.42 25.43 12.12
N GLN A 62 3.15 26.10 10.99
CA GLN A 62 3.47 27.51 10.79
C GLN A 62 2.60 28.42 11.68
N GLY A 63 1.30 28.15 11.77
CA GLY A 63 0.38 28.89 12.64
C GLY A 63 0.72 28.79 14.13
N LEU A 64 1.37 27.70 14.54
CA LEU A 64 1.90 27.51 15.89
C LEU A 64 3.32 28.07 16.10
N ASN A 65 3.91 28.73 15.09
CA ASN A 65 5.29 29.22 15.10
C ASN A 65 6.35 28.14 15.41
N LEU A 66 6.06 26.88 15.09
CA LEU A 66 7.01 25.77 15.27
C LEU A 66 7.98 25.66 14.08
N ILE A 67 7.57 26.16 12.91
CA ILE A 67 8.40 26.25 11.70
C ILE A 67 8.22 27.60 10.98
N ASP A 68 9.26 28.03 10.26
CA ASP A 68 9.25 29.23 9.43
C ASP A 68 8.54 29.03 8.06
N ALA A 69 8.44 30.10 7.27
CA ALA A 69 7.86 30.08 5.93
C ALA A 69 8.58 29.12 4.95
N ARG A 70 9.85 28.75 5.24
CA ARG A 70 10.68 27.81 4.47
C ARG A 70 10.59 26.38 5.00
N GLY A 71 9.86 26.16 6.10
CA GLY A 71 9.69 24.86 6.74
C GLY A 71 10.85 24.46 7.63
N ARG A 72 11.60 25.43 8.16
CA ARG A 72 12.69 25.21 9.12
C ARG A 72 12.22 25.44 10.54
N LEU A 73 12.79 24.76 11.52
CA LEU A 73 12.42 24.95 12.92
C LEU A 73 12.65 26.41 13.35
N ALA A 74 11.64 27.03 13.99
CA ALA A 74 11.75 28.41 14.44
C ALA A 74 12.81 28.56 15.55
N GLY A 75 13.62 29.62 15.50
CA GLY A 75 14.61 29.95 16.55
C GLY A 75 15.98 29.28 16.43
N VAL A 76 16.40 28.81 15.25
CA VAL A 76 17.80 28.43 14.99
C VAL A 76 18.55 29.63 14.41
N THR A 77 19.07 30.51 15.26
CA THR A 77 20.08 31.50 14.89
C THR A 77 21.46 30.93 15.20
N GLY A 78 22.16 30.49 14.15
CA GLY A 78 23.61 30.23 14.09
C GLY A 78 24.29 29.61 15.33
N THR A 79 24.63 28.32 15.27
CA THR A 79 25.76 27.79 16.03
C THR A 79 26.38 26.59 15.31
N THR A 80 27.67 26.75 15.00
CA THR A 80 28.73 25.79 14.66
C THR A 80 28.34 24.38 14.18
N ALA A 81 28.78 24.10 12.95
CA ALA A 81 28.82 22.79 12.31
C ALA A 81 29.62 21.76 13.14
N GLY A 82 28.96 21.13 14.12
CA GLY A 82 29.31 19.79 14.53
C GLY A 82 28.85 18.83 13.44
N ALA A 83 29.75 18.00 12.92
CA ALA A 83 29.42 16.99 11.91
C ALA A 83 28.20 16.18 12.39
N ALA A 84 27.05 16.45 11.77
CA ALA A 84 25.80 15.81 12.12
C ALA A 84 25.94 14.30 11.87
N PRO A 85 25.39 13.43 12.74
CA PRO A 85 25.21 12.04 12.38
C PRO A 85 24.30 12.01 11.15
N VAL A 86 24.87 11.64 10.00
CA VAL A 86 24.17 11.53 8.72
C VAL A 86 23.00 10.58 8.94
N ALA A 87 21.77 11.11 8.97
CA ALA A 87 20.57 10.29 8.90
C ALA A 87 20.72 9.39 7.66
N PRO A 88 20.38 8.09 7.72
CA PRO A 88 20.53 7.23 6.56
C PRO A 88 19.67 7.81 5.43
N SER A 89 20.33 8.42 4.45
CA SER A 89 19.67 8.99 3.29
C SER A 89 18.85 7.88 2.64
N ARG A 90 17.58 8.17 2.34
CA ARG A 90 16.74 7.19 1.65
C ARG A 90 17.49 6.77 0.38
N PRO A 91 17.76 5.47 0.17
CA PRO A 91 18.55 5.06 -0.97
C PRO A 91 17.94 5.60 -2.26
N PRO A 92 18.78 6.05 -3.22
CA PRO A 92 18.29 6.63 -4.47
C PRO A 92 17.37 5.62 -5.19
N PRO A 93 16.40 6.08 -6.02
CA PRO A 93 15.46 5.19 -6.70
C PRO A 93 16.11 3.97 -7.37
N ARG A 94 17.25 4.15 -8.05
CA ARG A 94 18.02 3.07 -8.67
C ARG A 94 18.41 1.95 -7.70
N ALA A 95 18.86 2.29 -6.50
CA ALA A 95 19.29 1.32 -5.49
C ALA A 95 18.08 0.57 -4.92
N ARG A 96 16.94 1.26 -4.75
CA ARG A 96 15.69 0.62 -4.30
C ARG A 96 15.14 -0.34 -5.36
N ILE A 97 15.17 0.06 -6.64
CA ILE A 97 14.76 -0.78 -7.77
C ILE A 97 15.65 -2.03 -7.83
N ALA A 98 16.96 -1.89 -7.66
CA ALA A 98 17.89 -3.03 -7.61
C ALA A 98 17.52 -4.03 -6.50
N VAL A 99 17.22 -3.55 -5.28
CA VAL A 99 16.75 -4.42 -4.18
C VAL A 99 15.43 -5.12 -4.54
N ALA A 100 14.49 -4.43 -5.20
CA ALA A 100 13.25 -5.04 -5.65
C ALA A 100 13.50 -6.16 -6.69
N HIS A 101 14.45 -5.97 -7.61
CA HIS A 101 14.86 -7.00 -8.56
C HIS A 101 15.48 -8.21 -7.87
N SER A 102 16.38 -8.01 -6.90
CA SER A 102 16.98 -9.11 -6.12
C SER A 102 15.90 -9.92 -5.40
N LEU A 103 15.00 -9.25 -4.67
CA LEU A 103 13.88 -9.91 -3.98
C LEU A 103 12.97 -10.68 -4.94
N TRP A 104 12.73 -10.17 -6.15
CA TRP A 104 11.93 -10.87 -7.15
C TRP A 104 12.64 -12.09 -7.75
N ALA A 105 13.96 -11.98 -7.97
CA ALA A 105 14.78 -13.06 -8.50
C ALA A 105 14.95 -14.22 -7.50
N GLU A 106 15.06 -13.89 -6.21
CA GLU A 106 15.11 -14.85 -5.10
C GLU A 106 13.74 -15.47 -4.79
N ALA A 107 12.65 -14.79 -5.18
CA ALA A 107 11.30 -15.32 -5.04
C ALA A 107 11.02 -16.42 -6.09
N ILE A 108 10.38 -17.48 -5.64
CA ILE A 108 10.05 -18.68 -6.42
C ILE A 108 8.55 -18.74 -6.73
N PRO A 109 8.13 -19.49 -7.76
CA PRO A 109 6.72 -19.61 -8.11
C PRO A 109 5.84 -20.04 -6.93
N LEU A 110 4.63 -19.50 -6.90
CA LEU A 110 3.62 -19.85 -5.90
C LEU A 110 2.97 -21.20 -6.27
N VAL A 111 3.01 -22.18 -5.37
CA VAL A 111 2.43 -23.52 -5.58
C VAL A 111 1.24 -23.74 -4.64
N GLU A 112 0.23 -24.47 -5.10
CA GLU A 112 -0.91 -24.80 -4.25
C GLU A 112 -0.46 -25.51 -2.97
N GLY A 113 -1.02 -25.09 -1.83
CA GLY A 113 -0.65 -25.59 -0.50
C GLY A 113 0.37 -24.72 0.25
N ASP A 114 1.10 -23.84 -0.46
CA ASP A 114 2.04 -22.89 0.17
C ASP A 114 1.34 -21.85 1.06
N LEU A 115 2.13 -21.18 1.91
CA LEU A 115 1.65 -20.11 2.79
C LEU A 115 0.93 -18.99 2.02
N GLY A 116 1.34 -18.66 0.79
CA GLY A 116 0.64 -17.67 -0.02
C GLY A 116 -0.75 -18.12 -0.48
N TYR A 117 -0.94 -19.39 -0.86
CA TYR A 117 -2.29 -19.92 -1.12
C TYR A 117 -3.14 -19.91 0.15
N ARG A 118 -2.55 -20.28 1.29
CA ARG A 118 -3.21 -20.22 2.59
C ARG A 118 -3.59 -18.79 2.97
N HIS A 119 -2.75 -17.80 2.66
CA HIS A 119 -3.03 -16.37 2.84
C HIS A 119 -4.30 -15.94 2.10
N PHE A 120 -4.43 -16.33 0.84
CA PHE A 120 -5.62 -16.04 0.05
C PHE A 120 -6.84 -16.81 0.55
N ARG A 121 -6.71 -18.09 0.94
CA ARG A 121 -7.82 -18.86 1.52
C ARG A 121 -8.37 -18.22 2.79
N HIS A 122 -7.50 -17.71 3.67
CA HIS A 122 -7.90 -16.93 4.87
C HIS A 122 -8.67 -15.65 4.57
N ARG A 123 -8.59 -15.17 3.33
CA ARG A 123 -9.31 -14.01 2.79
C ARG A 123 -10.50 -14.43 1.93
N GLY A 124 -10.94 -15.69 2.02
CA GLY A 124 -12.02 -16.20 1.19
C GLY A 124 -11.67 -16.30 -0.30
N LEU A 125 -10.39 -16.27 -0.69
CA LEU A 125 -9.95 -16.41 -2.08
C LEU A 125 -9.44 -17.83 -2.35
N CYS A 126 -10.01 -18.48 -3.38
CA CYS A 126 -9.43 -19.70 -3.95
C CYS A 126 -8.84 -19.35 -5.31
N LEU A 127 -7.52 -19.28 -5.39
CA LEU A 127 -6.83 -19.09 -6.65
C LEU A 127 -7.02 -20.34 -7.51
N ARG A 128 -7.56 -20.19 -8.73
CA ARG A 128 -7.65 -21.27 -9.72
C ARG A 128 -6.26 -21.59 -10.31
N SER A 129 -5.46 -20.56 -10.48
CA SER A 129 -4.05 -20.62 -10.89
C SER A 129 -3.30 -19.48 -10.22
N ALA A 130 -1.99 -19.64 -10.02
CA ALA A 130 -1.15 -18.59 -9.47
C ALA A 130 -0.86 -17.53 -10.55
N PRO A 131 -1.22 -16.25 -10.34
CA PRO A 131 -0.76 -15.18 -11.20
C PRO A 131 0.77 -15.13 -11.28
N HIS A 132 1.33 -14.93 -12.48
CA HIS A 132 2.78 -14.88 -12.66
C HIS A 132 3.46 -13.79 -11.82
N ASP A 133 2.80 -12.64 -11.63
CA ASP A 133 3.31 -11.54 -10.84
C ASP A 133 3.15 -11.75 -9.32
N LEU A 134 2.68 -12.92 -8.89
CA LEU A 134 2.69 -13.34 -7.48
C LEU A 134 3.65 -14.53 -7.29
N ARG A 135 4.59 -14.36 -6.37
CA ARG A 135 5.59 -15.37 -6.00
C ARG A 135 5.66 -15.55 -4.50
N ARG A 136 6.26 -16.65 -4.05
CA ARG A 136 6.61 -16.83 -2.63
C ARG A 136 8.10 -16.62 -2.44
N HIS A 137 8.46 -16.11 -1.27
CA HIS A 137 9.83 -15.98 -0.84
C HIS A 137 10.00 -16.72 0.48
N PRO A 138 10.83 -17.78 0.56
CA PRO A 138 10.92 -18.63 1.75
C PRO A 138 11.50 -17.90 2.97
N ALA A 139 12.41 -16.93 2.75
CA ALA A 139 13.08 -16.19 3.81
C ALA A 139 13.33 -14.72 3.42
N ALA A 140 12.27 -13.92 3.22
CA ALA A 140 12.43 -12.53 2.80
C ALA A 140 13.01 -11.67 3.95
N PRO A 141 14.01 -10.82 3.71
CA PRO A 141 14.60 -9.99 4.76
C PRO A 141 13.59 -8.97 5.28
N VAL A 142 13.40 -8.90 6.60
CA VAL A 142 12.52 -7.92 7.25
C VAL A 142 13.11 -6.51 7.13
N SER A 143 14.44 -6.39 7.09
CA SER A 143 15.16 -5.13 6.85
C SER A 143 15.90 -5.18 5.51
N VAL A 144 15.20 -4.91 4.41
CA VAL A 144 15.67 -5.10 3.01
C VAL A 144 16.88 -4.24 2.59
N PHE A 145 17.30 -3.26 3.40
CA PHE A 145 18.46 -2.41 3.13
C PHE A 145 19.62 -2.67 4.12
N ARG A 146 19.49 -3.67 5.01
CA ARG A 146 20.59 -4.13 5.87
C ARG A 146 21.16 -5.42 5.32
N GLN A 147 22.48 -5.59 5.43
CA GLN A 147 23.17 -6.80 4.98
C GLN A 147 22.76 -8.05 5.76
N ALA A 148 22.41 -7.89 7.04
CA ALA A 148 21.96 -8.98 7.90
C ALA A 148 20.77 -8.56 8.75
N GLY A 149 19.93 -9.54 9.10
CA GLY A 149 18.77 -9.33 9.95
C GLY A 149 17.79 -10.51 9.88
N PRO A 150 16.70 -10.44 10.64
CA PRO A 150 15.68 -11.47 10.62
C PRO A 150 15.04 -11.58 9.24
N THR A 151 14.71 -12.81 8.86
CA THR A 151 13.96 -13.15 7.65
C THR A 151 12.59 -13.71 8.01
N CYS A 152 11.66 -13.67 7.08
CA CYS A 152 10.32 -14.21 7.26
C CYS A 152 9.78 -14.69 5.90
N PRO A 153 9.08 -15.84 5.85
CA PRO A 153 8.36 -16.24 4.65
C PRO A 153 7.43 -15.13 4.18
N ALA A 154 7.33 -14.92 2.87
CA ALA A 154 6.53 -13.84 2.32
C ALA A 154 5.85 -14.21 1.00
N LEU A 155 4.70 -13.59 0.76
CA LEU A 155 4.13 -13.42 -0.56
C LEU A 155 4.72 -12.14 -1.18
N ILE A 156 5.20 -12.23 -2.41
CA ILE A 156 5.79 -11.13 -3.16
C ILE A 156 4.92 -10.85 -4.38
N ALA A 157 4.50 -9.60 -4.55
CA ALA A 157 3.83 -9.13 -5.76
C ALA A 157 4.75 -8.21 -6.57
N ALA A 158 5.02 -8.56 -7.84
CA ALA A 158 5.78 -7.72 -8.75
C ALA A 158 4.97 -6.48 -9.13
N ILE A 159 5.57 -5.31 -8.96
CA ILE A 159 4.99 -4.02 -9.35
C ILE A 159 5.71 -3.57 -10.61
N ARG A 160 4.97 -3.52 -11.71
CA ARG A 160 5.51 -3.23 -13.04
C ARG A 160 5.16 -1.83 -13.49
N THR A 161 6.10 -1.20 -14.20
CA THR A 161 5.85 0.03 -14.96
C THR A 161 4.92 -0.23 -16.14
N PRO A 162 4.40 0.82 -16.81
CA PRO A 162 3.68 0.66 -18.07
C PRO A 162 4.47 -0.15 -19.11
N ALA A 163 5.79 0.07 -19.19
CA ALA A 163 6.71 -0.67 -20.07
C ALA A 163 6.93 -2.14 -19.66
N GLY A 164 6.35 -2.60 -18.54
CA GLY A 164 6.43 -4.00 -18.10
C GLY A 164 7.64 -4.35 -17.24
N ALA A 165 8.60 -3.44 -17.09
CA ALA A 165 9.74 -3.62 -16.19
C ALA A 165 9.29 -3.61 -14.73
N ILE A 166 9.89 -4.48 -13.91
CA ILE A 166 9.69 -4.45 -12.46
C ILE A 166 10.38 -3.20 -11.91
N SER A 167 9.63 -2.36 -11.18
CA SER A 167 10.20 -1.17 -10.52
C SER A 167 10.07 -1.23 -9.00
N ALA A 168 9.19 -2.10 -8.49
CA ALA A 168 9.04 -2.37 -7.08
C ALA A 168 8.47 -3.77 -6.85
N VAL A 169 8.46 -4.20 -5.60
CA VAL A 169 7.70 -5.36 -5.12
C VAL A 169 6.90 -4.96 -3.90
N GLU A 170 5.67 -5.48 -3.78
CA GLU A 170 4.95 -5.51 -2.51
C GLU A 170 5.29 -6.83 -1.80
N ILE A 171 5.68 -6.73 -0.54
CA ILE A 171 5.98 -7.86 0.33
C ILE A 171 4.85 -7.97 1.35
N VAL A 172 4.26 -9.15 1.48
CA VAL A 172 3.39 -9.52 2.60
C VAL A 172 4.08 -10.65 3.35
N TYR A 173 4.63 -10.35 4.53
CA TYR A 173 5.23 -11.35 5.41
C TYR A 173 4.15 -12.22 6.02
N LEU A 174 4.43 -13.52 6.15
CA LEU A 174 3.45 -14.53 6.54
C LEU A 174 3.93 -15.31 7.77
N ASP A 175 3.01 -15.51 8.72
CA ASP A 175 3.18 -16.49 9.79
C ASP A 175 3.05 -17.93 9.24
N PRO A 176 3.46 -18.97 9.98
CA PRO A 176 3.32 -20.37 9.56
C PRO A 176 1.87 -20.81 9.29
N ASP A 177 0.89 -20.08 9.83
CA ASP A 177 -0.53 -20.29 9.55
C ASP A 177 -0.99 -19.62 8.24
N GLY A 178 -0.11 -18.92 7.50
CA GLY A 178 -0.40 -18.22 6.26
C GLY A 178 -1.07 -16.84 6.45
N ARG A 179 -1.27 -16.38 7.67
CA ARG A 179 -1.79 -15.03 7.93
C ARG A 179 -0.65 -14.01 7.88
N ALA A 180 -1.00 -12.73 7.69
CA ALA A 180 -0.01 -11.67 7.74
C ALA A 180 0.75 -11.71 9.08
N ALA A 181 2.08 -11.63 9.03
CA ALA A 181 2.96 -11.91 10.16
C ALA A 181 2.68 -10.98 11.35
N ARG A 182 2.04 -11.50 12.40
CA ARG A 182 1.51 -10.69 13.51
C ARG A 182 2.61 -10.13 14.42
N ARG A 183 3.79 -10.75 14.38
CA ARG A 183 4.96 -10.38 15.18
C ARG A 183 5.73 -9.19 14.57
N LEU A 184 5.47 -8.88 13.30
CA LEU A 184 6.12 -7.78 12.61
C LEU A 184 5.26 -6.52 12.70
N ARG A 185 5.87 -5.41 13.11
CA ARG A 185 5.21 -4.10 13.13
C ARG A 185 4.67 -3.69 11.76
N LEU A 186 5.38 -4.06 10.69
CA LEU A 186 5.01 -3.75 9.32
C LEU A 186 4.93 -5.06 8.51
N PRO A 187 3.80 -5.79 8.57
CA PRO A 187 3.66 -7.09 7.93
C PRO A 187 3.47 -7.00 6.41
N ARG A 188 3.19 -5.79 5.90
CA ARG A 188 3.14 -5.49 4.46
C ARG A 188 3.95 -4.24 4.16
N LYS A 189 4.77 -4.25 3.10
CA LYS A 189 5.48 -3.06 2.64
C LYS A 189 5.86 -3.13 1.16
N THR A 190 6.08 -1.96 0.57
CA THR A 190 6.58 -1.81 -0.79
C THR A 190 8.07 -1.49 -0.81
N VAL A 191 8.84 -2.21 -1.62
CA VAL A 191 10.28 -2.02 -1.80
C VAL A 191 10.55 -1.71 -3.27
N GLY A 192 11.31 -0.64 -3.53
CA GLY A 192 11.55 -0.16 -4.89
C GLY A 192 11.05 1.25 -5.13
N SER A 193 10.71 1.54 -6.40
CA SER A 193 10.09 2.76 -6.88
C SER A 193 8.75 2.44 -7.54
N ALA A 194 7.67 3.01 -7.02
CA ALA A 194 6.31 2.81 -7.53
C ALA A 194 5.74 4.18 -7.95
N PRO A 195 6.18 4.74 -9.10
CA PRO A 195 5.60 5.97 -9.64
C PRO A 195 4.16 5.72 -10.11
N SER A 196 3.46 6.78 -10.49
CA SER A 196 2.12 6.66 -11.08
C SER A 196 2.13 5.82 -12.36
N GLY A 197 1.06 5.04 -12.58
CA GLY A 197 0.88 4.15 -13.73
C GLY A 197 1.40 2.73 -13.52
N VAL A 198 1.97 2.41 -12.36
CA VAL A 198 2.41 1.04 -12.07
C VAL A 198 1.24 0.10 -11.76
N ALA A 199 1.43 -1.20 -11.92
CA ALA A 199 0.43 -2.20 -11.57
C ALA A 199 1.07 -3.55 -11.20
N VAL A 200 0.36 -4.35 -10.40
CA VAL A 200 0.57 -5.79 -10.30
C VAL A 200 -0.33 -6.45 -11.33
N ARG A 201 0.25 -7.15 -12.32
CA ARG A 201 -0.50 -7.73 -13.44
C ARG A 201 -0.94 -9.15 -13.09
N LEU A 202 -2.15 -9.29 -12.53
CA LEU A 202 -2.66 -10.60 -12.06
C LEU A 202 -3.11 -11.52 -13.21
N SER A 203 -3.23 -10.97 -14.41
CA SER A 203 -3.49 -11.69 -15.66
C SER A 203 -2.82 -10.96 -16.84
N PRO A 204 -2.66 -11.62 -17.99
CA PRO A 204 -2.33 -10.93 -19.24
C PRO A 204 -3.32 -9.79 -19.55
N THR A 205 -2.87 -8.83 -20.36
CA THR A 205 -3.75 -7.77 -20.89
C THR A 205 -4.84 -8.39 -21.77
N ALA A 206 -6.06 -7.89 -21.67
CA ALA A 206 -7.19 -8.30 -22.50
C ALA A 206 -8.02 -7.08 -22.91
N ALA A 207 -8.92 -7.23 -23.88
CA ALA A 207 -9.77 -6.12 -24.33
C ALA A 207 -10.75 -5.62 -23.27
N GLU A 208 -11.15 -6.48 -22.33
CA GLU A 208 -12.03 -6.15 -21.21
C GLU A 208 -11.36 -6.62 -19.92
N MET A 209 -11.17 -5.70 -18.97
CA MET A 209 -10.44 -5.99 -17.73
C MET A 209 -11.10 -5.35 -16.51
N VAL A 210 -10.80 -5.90 -15.34
CA VAL A 210 -11.08 -5.30 -14.05
C VAL A 210 -9.81 -4.68 -13.45
N VAL A 211 -9.93 -3.52 -12.83
CA VAL A 211 -8.87 -2.92 -12.03
C VAL A 211 -9.37 -2.62 -10.63
N GLY A 212 -8.53 -2.80 -9.62
CA GLY A 212 -8.83 -2.47 -8.23
C GLY A 212 -7.61 -1.90 -7.52
N GLU A 213 -7.78 -1.42 -6.29
CA GLU A 213 -6.68 -0.88 -5.50
C GLU A 213 -5.77 -2.01 -4.98
N GLY A 214 -6.29 -2.91 -4.16
CA GLY A 214 -5.51 -4.00 -3.57
C GLY A 214 -5.42 -5.27 -4.43
N VAL A 215 -4.38 -6.07 -4.22
CA VAL A 215 -4.25 -7.42 -4.84
C VAL A 215 -5.42 -8.32 -4.47
N ALA A 216 -5.78 -8.41 -3.18
CA ALA A 216 -6.89 -9.26 -2.73
C ALA A 216 -8.25 -8.75 -3.23
N THR A 217 -8.50 -7.45 -3.18
CA THR A 217 -9.70 -6.81 -3.75
C THR A 217 -9.84 -7.14 -5.23
N THR A 218 -8.76 -6.94 -6.00
CA THR A 218 -8.76 -7.18 -7.45
C THR A 218 -8.99 -8.66 -7.76
N LEU A 219 -8.31 -9.58 -7.08
CA LEU A 219 -8.56 -11.02 -7.26
C LEU A 219 -10.00 -11.41 -6.93
N SER A 220 -10.60 -10.77 -5.92
CA SER A 220 -11.99 -11.01 -5.53
C SER A 220 -12.95 -10.51 -6.60
N ALA A 221 -12.69 -9.33 -7.16
CA ALA A 221 -13.45 -8.78 -8.28
C ALA A 221 -13.28 -9.60 -9.56
N MET A 222 -12.07 -10.06 -9.89
CA MET A 222 -11.82 -10.97 -11.01
C MET A 222 -12.67 -12.25 -10.87
N ALA A 223 -12.72 -12.84 -9.68
CA ALA A 223 -13.55 -14.02 -9.42
C ALA A 223 -15.06 -13.73 -9.48
N ARG A 224 -15.48 -12.53 -9.06
CA ARG A 224 -16.89 -12.09 -9.02
C ARG A 224 -17.45 -11.79 -10.40
N PHE A 225 -16.66 -11.13 -11.24
CA PHE A 225 -17.06 -10.60 -12.56
C PHE A 225 -16.54 -11.43 -13.73
N ASP A 226 -15.73 -12.46 -13.44
CA ASP A 226 -15.10 -13.33 -14.44
C ASP A 226 -14.29 -12.57 -15.49
N LEU A 227 -13.50 -11.59 -15.01
CA LEU A 227 -12.66 -10.73 -15.86
C LEU A 227 -11.18 -10.88 -15.49
N PRO A 228 -10.25 -10.80 -16.46
CA PRO A 228 -8.83 -10.58 -16.19
C PRO A 228 -8.62 -9.23 -15.51
N GLY A 229 -7.60 -9.06 -14.67
CA GLY A 229 -7.45 -7.81 -13.94
C GLY A 229 -6.11 -7.52 -13.31
N TRP A 230 -5.89 -6.24 -13.02
CA TRP A 230 -4.64 -5.69 -12.48
C TRP A 230 -4.90 -4.89 -11.19
N ALA A 231 -4.03 -5.03 -10.20
CA ALA A 231 -4.10 -4.27 -8.96
C ALA A 231 -3.22 -3.01 -9.06
N LEU A 232 -3.76 -1.86 -8.66
CA LEU A 232 -3.16 -0.54 -8.83
C LEU A 232 -2.57 0.03 -7.52
N LEU A 233 -2.54 -0.77 -6.45
CA LEU A 233 -1.81 -0.60 -5.19
C LEU A 233 -2.21 0.55 -4.26
N SER A 234 -2.74 1.65 -4.78
CA SER A 234 -3.22 2.78 -3.97
C SER A 234 -4.26 3.59 -4.72
N ALA A 235 -5.14 4.25 -3.99
CA ALA A 235 -6.11 5.21 -4.53
C ALA A 235 -5.43 6.27 -5.42
N GLY A 236 -4.26 6.78 -4.99
CA GLY A 236 -3.51 7.79 -5.74
C GLY A 236 -3.01 7.28 -7.09
N ASN A 237 -2.48 6.06 -7.15
CA ASN A 237 -2.05 5.45 -8.41
C ASN A 237 -3.27 5.05 -9.27
N LEU A 238 -4.31 4.48 -8.67
CA LEU A 238 -5.57 4.13 -9.33
C LEU A 238 -6.15 5.34 -10.07
N ALA A 239 -6.25 6.48 -9.40
CA ALA A 239 -6.80 7.70 -10.00
C ALA A 239 -6.01 8.22 -11.21
N ASN A 240 -4.70 7.95 -11.29
CA ASN A 240 -3.79 8.47 -12.31
C ASN A 240 -3.35 7.42 -13.34
N TRP A 241 -3.81 6.18 -13.20
CA TRP A 241 -3.50 5.11 -14.13
C TRP A 241 -4.14 5.37 -15.51
N SER A 242 -3.56 4.75 -16.54
CA SER A 242 -4.08 4.74 -17.91
C SER A 242 -4.10 3.30 -18.40
N ALA A 243 -5.13 2.93 -19.15
CA ALA A 243 -5.23 1.59 -19.71
C ALA A 243 -4.11 1.33 -20.72
N PRO A 244 -3.52 0.12 -20.73
CA PRO A 244 -2.59 -0.27 -21.77
C PRO A 244 -3.32 -0.37 -23.12
N GLU A 245 -2.55 -0.34 -24.20
CA GLU A 245 -3.06 -0.50 -25.56
C GLU A 245 -3.87 -1.79 -25.73
N GLY A 246 -4.92 -1.72 -26.56
CA GLY A 246 -5.82 -2.85 -26.83
C GLY A 246 -6.96 -3.02 -25.83
N VAL A 247 -6.94 -2.32 -24.69
CA VAL A 247 -8.04 -2.34 -23.73
C VAL A 247 -9.16 -1.41 -24.17
N ARG A 248 -10.37 -1.96 -24.30
CA ARG A 248 -11.59 -1.25 -24.75
C ARG A 248 -12.59 -1.01 -23.62
N ARG A 249 -12.64 -1.90 -22.64
CA ARG A 249 -13.53 -1.81 -21.48
C ARG A 249 -12.77 -2.03 -20.16
N ILE A 250 -13.01 -1.15 -19.19
CA ILE A 250 -12.51 -1.27 -17.83
C ILE A 250 -13.68 -1.30 -16.84
N LEU A 251 -13.74 -2.34 -16.02
CA LEU A 251 -14.50 -2.35 -14.77
C LEU A 251 -13.58 -1.87 -13.65
N ILE A 252 -13.95 -0.79 -12.97
CA ILE A 252 -13.25 -0.30 -11.78
C ILE A 252 -13.93 -0.91 -10.56
N ALA A 253 -13.25 -1.87 -9.93
CA ALA A 253 -13.62 -2.42 -8.64
C ALA A 253 -13.12 -1.46 -7.54
N GLY A 254 -13.94 -0.45 -7.23
CA GLY A 254 -13.60 0.59 -6.27
C GLY A 254 -13.85 0.14 -4.83
N ASP A 255 -13.01 0.64 -3.92
CA ASP A 255 -13.20 0.49 -2.48
C ASP A 255 -14.12 1.60 -1.96
N ARG A 256 -14.92 1.29 -0.94
CA ARG A 256 -15.79 2.27 -0.27
C ARG A 256 -14.99 3.25 0.56
N GLY A 257 -15.56 4.44 0.69
CA GLY A 257 -14.97 5.54 1.44
C GLY A 257 -14.42 6.63 0.53
N LEU A 258 -14.25 7.82 1.12
CA LEU A 258 -14.01 9.06 0.38
C LEU A 258 -12.82 8.98 -0.59
N ALA A 259 -11.71 8.37 -0.18
CA ALA A 259 -10.52 8.24 -1.03
C ALA A 259 -10.71 7.26 -2.19
N GLY A 260 -11.28 6.08 -1.91
CA GLY A 260 -11.49 5.02 -2.91
C GLY A 260 -12.52 5.42 -3.97
N GLU A 261 -13.66 5.97 -3.54
CA GLU A 261 -14.71 6.42 -4.43
C GLU A 261 -14.27 7.61 -5.30
N ALA A 262 -13.55 8.59 -4.72
CA ALA A 262 -13.01 9.71 -5.48
C ALA A 262 -11.96 9.25 -6.51
N ALA A 263 -11.11 8.29 -6.16
CA ALA A 263 -10.12 7.73 -7.06
C ALA A 263 -10.78 6.97 -8.23
N ALA A 264 -11.78 6.14 -7.94
CA ALA A 264 -12.54 5.40 -8.95
C ALA A 264 -13.29 6.34 -9.91
N ALA A 265 -13.95 7.38 -9.37
CA ALA A 265 -14.63 8.40 -10.17
C ALA A 265 -13.65 9.14 -11.07
N ARG A 266 -12.50 9.58 -10.54
CA ARG A 266 -11.47 10.29 -11.31
C ARG A 266 -10.88 9.43 -12.42
N LEU A 267 -10.56 8.16 -12.13
CA LEU A 267 -10.08 7.22 -13.15
C LEU A 267 -11.15 7.02 -14.24
N GLY A 268 -12.40 6.78 -13.84
CA GLY A 268 -13.50 6.55 -14.76
C GLY A 268 -13.73 7.74 -15.71
N SER A 269 -13.73 8.96 -15.19
CA SER A 269 -13.85 10.17 -16.02
C SER A 269 -12.69 10.32 -17.01
N ARG A 270 -11.45 10.10 -16.57
CA ARG A 270 -10.27 10.15 -17.44
C ARG A 270 -10.31 9.11 -18.55
N LEU A 271 -10.58 7.86 -18.22
CA LEU A 271 -10.60 6.77 -19.20
C LEU A 271 -11.74 6.95 -20.23
N ARG A 272 -12.92 7.41 -19.81
CA ARG A 272 -14.03 7.74 -20.73
C ARG A 272 -13.65 8.87 -21.69
N ALA A 273 -12.97 9.91 -21.21
CA ALA A 273 -12.49 11.00 -22.05
C ALA A 273 -11.45 10.53 -23.09
N MET A 274 -10.76 9.42 -22.83
CA MET A 274 -9.85 8.76 -23.78
C MET A 274 -10.54 7.67 -24.63
N GLY A 275 -11.87 7.58 -24.63
CA GLY A 275 -12.63 6.65 -25.45
C GLY A 275 -12.75 5.21 -24.90
N THR A 276 -12.30 4.96 -23.66
CA THR A 276 -12.48 3.64 -23.02
C THR A 276 -13.88 3.53 -22.42
N THR A 277 -14.55 2.39 -22.60
CA THR A 277 -15.81 2.11 -21.91
C THR A 277 -15.52 1.80 -20.44
N VAL A 278 -16.16 2.50 -19.50
CA VAL A 278 -15.88 2.35 -18.07
C VAL A 278 -17.15 2.08 -17.28
N GLU A 279 -17.10 1.04 -16.45
CA GLU A 279 -18.07 0.73 -15.42
C GLU A 279 -17.41 0.84 -14.04
N ILE A 280 -18.08 1.46 -13.06
CA ILE A 280 -17.59 1.52 -11.68
C ILE A 280 -18.50 0.63 -10.83
N ARG A 281 -17.90 -0.29 -10.08
CA ARG A 281 -18.60 -1.18 -9.15
C ARG A 281 -17.98 -1.06 -7.77
N LEU A 282 -18.81 -0.59 -6.83
CA LEU A 282 -18.49 -0.56 -5.41
C LEU A 282 -19.12 -1.78 -4.74
N PRO A 283 -18.48 -2.35 -3.70
CA PRO A 283 -19.10 -3.41 -2.92
C PRO A 283 -20.41 -2.91 -2.29
N PRO A 284 -21.42 -3.78 -2.13
CA PRO A 284 -22.64 -3.43 -1.41
C PRO A 284 -22.32 -3.15 0.06
N ALA A 285 -23.09 -2.25 0.70
CA ALA A 285 -22.99 -2.05 2.14
C ALA A 285 -23.30 -3.38 2.88
N PRO A 286 -22.64 -3.66 4.02
CA PRO A 286 -21.72 -2.79 4.76
C PRO A 286 -20.24 -2.91 4.36
N PHE A 287 -19.91 -3.63 3.28
CA PHE A 287 -18.54 -4.01 2.96
C PHE A 287 -17.71 -2.85 2.41
N GLY A 288 -16.46 -2.76 2.88
CA GLY A 288 -15.47 -1.77 2.50
C GLY A 288 -14.81 -2.07 1.15
N ASP A 289 -14.56 -3.34 0.85
CA ASP A 289 -13.91 -3.77 -0.38
C ASP A 289 -14.54 -5.07 -0.95
N TRP A 290 -14.16 -5.45 -2.17
CA TRP A 290 -14.64 -6.69 -2.80
C TRP A 290 -14.11 -7.98 -2.14
N ASN A 291 -13.04 -7.91 -1.34
CA ASN A 291 -12.52 -9.07 -0.61
C ASN A 291 -13.41 -9.41 0.59
N GLU A 292 -13.92 -8.40 1.29
CA GLU A 292 -14.88 -8.57 2.38
C GLU A 292 -16.19 -9.19 1.87
N VAL A 293 -16.71 -8.75 0.71
CA VAL A 293 -17.90 -9.34 0.08
C VAL A 293 -17.69 -10.84 -0.17
N LEU A 294 -16.54 -11.20 -0.76
CA LEU A 294 -16.23 -12.60 -1.08
C LEU A 294 -16.07 -13.46 0.19
N ALA A 295 -15.46 -12.91 1.23
CA ALA A 295 -15.32 -13.60 2.52
C ALA A 295 -16.71 -13.90 3.13
N ALA A 296 -17.60 -12.91 3.16
CA ALA A 296 -18.96 -13.05 3.69
C ALA A 296 -19.81 -14.06 2.88
N ASP A 297 -19.73 -14.03 1.55
CA ASP A 297 -20.43 -14.99 0.69
C ASP A 297 -20.04 -16.45 0.97
N ARG A 298 -18.79 -16.69 1.39
CA ARG A 298 -18.30 -18.03 1.74
C ARG A 298 -18.76 -18.48 3.11
N GLU A 299 -18.71 -17.61 4.11
CA GLU A 299 -19.22 -17.91 5.45
C GLU A 299 -20.73 -18.25 5.40
N GLY A 300 -21.51 -17.50 4.62
CA GLY A 300 -22.92 -17.79 4.41
C GLY A 300 -23.18 -19.15 3.74
N LYS A 301 -22.34 -19.55 2.78
CA LYS A 301 -22.45 -20.87 2.10
C LYS A 301 -22.01 -22.01 3.00
N GLU A 302 -20.96 -21.84 3.81
CA GLU A 302 -20.49 -22.85 4.77
C GLU A 302 -21.47 -23.02 5.93
N GLY A 303 -22.03 -21.93 6.46
CA GLY A 303 -23.08 -21.97 7.49
C GLY A 303 -24.34 -22.69 7.01
N ARG A 304 -24.76 -22.46 5.76
CA ARG A 304 -25.89 -23.19 5.15
C ARG A 304 -25.61 -24.67 4.93
N ARG A 305 -24.36 -25.05 4.61
CA ARG A 305 -23.95 -26.46 4.46
C ARG A 305 -23.81 -27.20 5.79
N ARG A 306 -23.59 -26.48 6.90
CA ARG A 306 -23.45 -27.06 8.25
C ARG A 306 -24.77 -27.14 9.03
N ALA A 307 -25.84 -26.52 8.57
CA ALA A 307 -27.16 -26.73 9.14
C ALA A 307 -27.67 -28.13 8.75
N PRO A 308 -27.95 -29.04 9.72
CA PRO A 308 -28.54 -30.33 9.38
C PRO A 308 -29.92 -30.07 8.78
N ALA A 309 -30.22 -30.72 7.66
CA ALA A 309 -31.56 -30.76 7.10
C ALA A 309 -32.50 -31.21 8.22
N ARG A 310 -33.36 -30.30 8.70
CA ARG A 310 -34.46 -30.67 9.58
C ARG A 310 -35.44 -31.44 8.71
N TRP A 311 -35.33 -32.76 8.72
CA TRP A 311 -36.37 -33.63 8.18
C TRP A 311 -37.58 -33.48 9.10
N GLY A 312 -38.68 -33.02 8.51
CA GLY A 312 -40.02 -33.08 9.12
C GLY A 312 -40.63 -34.46 8.97
#